data_AF-A0A952FYE9-F1
#
_entry.id   AF-A0A952FYE9-F1
#
_cell.length_a   1.000
_cell.length_b   1.000
_cell.length_c   1.000
_cell.angle_alpha   90.00
_cell.angle_beta   90.00
_cell.angle_gamma   90.00
#
_symmetry.space_group_name_H-M   'P 1'
#
loop_
_entity.id
_entity.type
_entity.pdbx_description
1 polymer ?
#
loop_
_entity_poly.entity_id
_entity_poly.type
_entity_poly.pdbx_seq_one_letter_code
_entity_poly.pdbx_strand_id
1 'polypeptide(L)'
;KQNSGTGKDPERQEGPHAHWVKWSPDRKFIYSVDLGTDEVIAWPFDAATGAVGDKVVAFKCEPGFGPRHLLIHPSGQVAYLLGELANAVVTLRPNADGTFIGTQWTSTLPQDFTGHNQAAHIALNREGNLLYVSNRGHNSIVTWYLDGTGRLGASNTTPCGGDWPRFFTMIPGLDRIIIGNQNSNDVTIMRLHSDGTVSENLLKLEVPSPVFIGTNV
;
A
#
# COMPACT_ATOMS: atom_id res chain seq x y z
N LYS A 1 12.95 19.62 5.15
CA LYS A 1 11.63 20.32 5.14
C LYS A 1 10.66 19.49 5.98
N GLN A 2 9.75 20.10 6.77
CA GLN A 2 8.90 19.40 7.76
C GLN A 2 7.39 19.59 7.48
N ASN A 3 6.58 18.58 7.79
CA ASN A 3 5.11 18.64 7.74
C ASN A 3 4.53 19.19 9.06
N SER A 4 3.27 19.63 9.02
CA SER A 4 2.57 20.20 10.19
C SER A 4 1.08 19.94 10.04
N GLY A 5 0.38 19.71 11.16
CA GLY A 5 -1.06 19.43 11.18
C GLY A 5 -1.36 18.18 12.01
N THR A 6 -2.65 17.90 12.16
CA THR A 6 -3.20 16.74 12.87
C THR A 6 -4.37 16.18 12.06
N GLY A 7 -4.76 14.95 12.33
CA GLY A 7 -5.91 14.28 11.72
C GLY A 7 -7.04 14.02 12.70
N LYS A 8 -7.98 13.17 12.31
CA LYS A 8 -9.20 12.86 13.08
C LYS A 8 -8.94 11.89 14.24
N ASP A 9 -8.00 10.96 14.07
CA ASP A 9 -7.67 9.96 15.08
C ASP A 9 -6.71 10.57 16.12
N PRO A 10 -7.12 10.75 17.38
CA PRO A 10 -6.30 11.43 18.39
C PRO A 10 -5.10 10.61 18.86
N GLU A 11 -5.07 9.30 18.61
CA GLU A 11 -3.97 8.41 19.00
C GLU A 11 -2.98 8.16 17.85
N ARG A 12 -3.46 8.24 16.61
CA ARG A 12 -2.68 7.92 15.40
C ARG A 12 -2.37 9.13 14.52
N GLN A 13 -3.00 10.27 14.77
CA GLN A 13 -2.91 11.48 13.95
C GLN A 13 -2.78 12.75 14.83
N GLU A 14 -2.09 12.63 15.96
CA GLU A 14 -1.72 13.73 16.86
C GLU A 14 -0.69 14.71 16.28
N GLY A 15 -0.07 14.32 15.16
CA GLY A 15 0.91 15.09 14.42
C GLY A 15 1.27 14.39 13.10
N PRO A 16 2.20 14.95 12.31
CA PRO A 16 2.65 14.34 11.07
C PRO A 16 3.39 13.01 11.29
N HIS A 17 3.04 12.00 10.47
CA HIS A 17 3.58 10.64 10.51
C HIS A 17 3.91 10.18 9.09
N ALA A 18 5.05 10.63 8.55
CA ALA A 18 5.51 10.23 7.23
C ALA A 18 5.79 8.71 7.19
N HIS A 19 5.10 7.99 6.30
CA HIS A 19 5.15 6.53 6.26
C HIS A 19 5.70 5.97 4.93
N TRP A 20 5.68 6.76 3.85
CA TRP A 20 6.15 6.29 2.55
C TRP A 20 6.74 7.42 1.72
N VAL A 21 7.77 7.10 0.94
CA VAL A 21 8.32 7.99 -0.07
C VAL A 21 8.40 7.29 -1.42
N LYS A 22 8.03 7.99 -2.49
CA LYS A 22 8.02 7.42 -3.85
C LYS A 22 8.41 8.47 -4.87
N TRP A 23 9.30 8.13 -5.78
CA TRP A 23 9.53 8.94 -6.96
C TRP A 23 8.36 8.83 -7.93
N SER A 24 7.97 9.97 -8.50
CA SER A 24 7.23 10.00 -9.77
C SER A 24 8.02 9.24 -10.86
N PRO A 25 7.36 8.58 -11.82
CA PRO A 25 8.04 7.85 -12.89
C PRO A 25 9.00 8.71 -13.72
N ASP A 26 8.64 9.98 -13.94
CA ASP A 26 9.46 10.95 -14.68
C ASP A 26 10.53 11.65 -13.82
N ARG A 27 10.62 11.29 -12.53
CA ARG A 27 11.56 11.82 -11.52
C ARG A 27 11.48 13.33 -11.31
N LYS A 28 10.37 13.98 -11.68
CA LYS A 28 10.17 15.41 -11.42
C LYS A 28 9.63 15.72 -10.03
N PHE A 29 9.08 14.72 -9.37
CA PHE A 29 8.52 14.81 -8.02
C PHE A 29 8.96 13.65 -7.15
N ILE A 30 9.20 13.96 -5.87
CA ILE A 30 9.22 12.99 -4.78
C ILE A 30 7.88 13.12 -4.06
N TYR A 31 7.17 12.02 -3.86
CA TYR A 31 5.96 11.96 -3.04
C TYR A 31 6.32 11.51 -1.64
N SER A 32 5.81 12.19 -0.61
CA SER A 32 5.78 11.69 0.76
C SER A 32 4.35 11.50 1.22
N VAL A 33 4.03 10.33 1.73
CA VAL A 33 2.72 9.99 2.28
C VAL A 33 2.75 10.18 3.79
N ASP A 34 1.84 11.00 4.29
CA ASP A 34 1.76 11.37 5.70
C ASP A 34 0.45 10.88 6.30
N LEU A 35 0.55 9.84 7.12
CA LEU A 35 -0.58 9.21 7.79
C LEU A 35 -1.27 10.22 8.73
N GLY A 36 -0.46 11.01 9.41
CA GLY A 36 -0.89 11.89 10.49
C GLY A 36 -1.65 13.12 10.01
N THR A 37 -1.34 13.63 8.81
CA THR A 37 -2.03 14.79 8.24
C THR A 37 -3.06 14.45 7.17
N ASP A 38 -3.31 13.16 6.90
CA ASP A 38 -4.20 12.70 5.83
C ASP A 38 -3.79 13.21 4.43
N GLU A 39 -2.49 13.30 4.16
CA GLU A 39 -1.97 13.95 2.94
C GLU A 39 -0.95 13.10 2.18
N VAL A 40 -1.00 13.22 0.85
CA VAL A 40 0.15 12.96 -0.03
C VAL A 40 0.74 14.31 -0.41
N ILE A 41 2.02 14.49 -0.14
CA ILE A 41 2.76 15.70 -0.46
C ILE A 41 3.69 15.43 -1.64
N ALA A 42 3.63 16.28 -2.66
CA ALA A 42 4.60 16.33 -3.74
C ALA A 42 5.71 17.33 -3.43
N TRP A 43 6.94 16.93 -3.70
CA TRP A 43 8.14 17.75 -3.63
C TRP A 43 8.73 17.82 -5.04
N PRO A 44 8.63 18.97 -5.74
CA PRO A 44 9.29 19.15 -7.02
C PRO A 44 10.80 18.89 -6.87
N PHE A 45 11.38 18.20 -7.84
CA PHE A 45 12.80 17.84 -7.84
C PHE A 45 13.44 18.23 -9.16
N ASP A 46 14.51 18.99 -9.06
CA ASP A 46 15.36 19.34 -10.19
C ASP A 46 16.56 18.39 -10.25
N ALA A 47 16.56 17.49 -11.24
CA ALA A 47 17.64 16.51 -11.41
C ALA A 47 18.97 17.12 -11.86
N ALA A 48 18.98 18.31 -12.46
CA ALA A 48 20.20 18.97 -12.90
C ALA A 48 20.95 19.59 -11.72
N THR A 49 20.23 20.16 -10.76
CA THR A 49 20.82 20.81 -9.57
C THR A 49 20.77 19.96 -8.31
N GLY A 50 19.95 18.91 -8.29
CA GLY A 50 19.64 18.11 -7.10
C GLY A 50 18.72 18.83 -6.10
N ALA A 51 18.14 19.97 -6.48
CA ALA A 51 17.34 20.79 -5.58
C ALA A 51 15.93 20.22 -5.37
N VAL A 52 15.43 20.34 -4.14
CA VAL A 52 14.05 20.00 -3.77
C VAL A 52 13.25 21.29 -3.56
N GLY A 53 12.27 21.51 -4.44
CA GLY A 53 11.35 22.65 -4.43
C GLY A 53 10.37 22.63 -3.25
N ASP A 54 9.51 23.63 -3.18
CA ASP A 54 8.52 23.76 -2.11
C ASP A 54 7.38 22.74 -2.25
N LYS A 55 6.85 22.31 -1.11
CA LYS A 55 5.84 21.26 -1.06
C LYS A 55 4.52 21.71 -1.68
N VAL A 56 3.87 20.77 -2.35
CA VAL A 56 2.50 20.88 -2.85
C VAL A 56 1.68 19.75 -2.26
N VAL A 57 0.47 20.01 -1.81
CA VAL A 57 -0.45 18.93 -1.43
C VAL A 57 -0.91 18.24 -2.71
N ALA A 58 -0.36 17.05 -2.97
CA ALA A 58 -0.66 16.28 -4.17
C ALA A 58 -2.05 15.64 -4.09
N PHE A 59 -2.44 15.22 -2.88
CA PHE A 59 -3.76 14.67 -2.61
C PHE A 59 -4.10 14.85 -1.13
N LYS A 60 -5.31 15.34 -0.83
CA LYS A 60 -5.85 15.42 0.53
C LYS A 60 -6.90 14.32 0.69
N CYS A 61 -6.73 13.46 1.68
CA CYS A 61 -7.67 12.39 1.98
C CYS A 61 -8.81 12.92 2.87
N GLU A 62 -9.90 12.15 2.92
CA GLU A 62 -10.93 12.36 3.94
C GLU A 62 -10.33 12.24 5.35
N PRO A 63 -10.81 13.01 6.34
CA PRO A 63 -10.29 12.94 7.70
C PRO A 63 -10.38 11.54 8.32
N GLY A 64 -9.26 11.02 8.81
CA GLY A 64 -9.15 9.67 9.37
C GLY A 64 -8.87 8.58 8.34
N PHE A 65 -8.49 8.93 7.11
CA PHE A 65 -8.11 7.95 6.10
C PHE A 65 -6.80 7.25 6.46
N GLY A 66 -5.84 8.00 6.99
CA GLY A 66 -4.53 7.55 7.43
C GLY A 66 -3.73 6.95 6.27
N PRO A 67 -3.36 7.73 5.24
CA PRO A 67 -2.66 7.19 4.08
C PRO A 67 -1.29 6.63 4.49
N ARG A 68 -0.94 5.46 3.96
CA ARG A 68 0.22 4.67 4.40
C ARG A 68 1.23 4.47 3.28
N HIS A 69 0.83 3.79 2.21
CA HIS A 69 1.68 3.48 1.06
C HIS A 69 1.08 4.06 -0.22
N LEU A 70 1.94 4.56 -1.10
CA LEU A 70 1.58 5.01 -2.45
C LEU A 70 2.27 4.12 -3.49
N LEU A 71 1.47 3.47 -4.33
CA LEU A 71 1.93 2.63 -5.41
C LEU A 71 1.56 3.24 -6.76
N ILE A 72 2.55 3.61 -7.57
CA ILE A 72 2.32 4.10 -8.94
C ILE A 72 2.42 2.92 -9.89
N HIS A 73 1.37 2.70 -10.70
CA HIS A 73 1.36 1.64 -11.69
C HIS A 73 2.43 1.88 -12.77
N PRO A 74 3.09 0.83 -13.32
CA PRO A 74 4.16 0.99 -14.31
C PRO A 74 3.77 1.79 -15.56
N SER A 75 2.49 1.78 -15.95
CA SER A 75 1.98 2.60 -17.06
C SER A 75 2.02 4.11 -16.78
N GLY A 76 2.16 4.53 -15.51
CA GLY A 76 2.13 5.92 -15.08
C GLY A 76 0.74 6.58 -15.14
N GLN A 77 -0.30 5.86 -15.59
CA GLN A 77 -1.64 6.42 -15.78
C GLN A 77 -2.54 6.34 -14.54
N VAL A 78 -2.12 5.57 -13.53
CA VAL A 78 -2.88 5.35 -12.29
C VAL A 78 -1.92 5.13 -11.13
N ALA A 79 -2.33 5.52 -9.94
CA ALA A 79 -1.69 5.19 -8.68
C ALA A 79 -2.72 4.68 -7.67
N TYR A 80 -2.26 3.96 -6.65
CA TYR A 80 -3.07 3.39 -5.59
C TYR A 80 -2.56 3.91 -4.25
N LEU A 81 -3.42 4.60 -3.51
CA LEU A 81 -3.13 5.08 -2.17
C LEU A 81 -3.85 4.19 -1.16
N LEU A 82 -3.07 3.53 -0.30
CA LEU A 82 -3.62 2.69 0.76
C LEU A 82 -3.84 3.51 2.03
N GLY A 83 -5.05 3.50 2.55
CA GLY A 83 -5.41 4.05 3.87
C GLY A 83 -5.31 2.98 4.95
N GLU A 84 -4.42 3.16 5.92
CA GLU A 84 -4.25 2.28 7.07
C GLU A 84 -5.48 2.28 7.97
N LEU A 85 -5.98 3.47 8.30
CA LEU A 85 -7.05 3.65 9.28
C LEU A 85 -8.43 3.44 8.64
N ALA A 86 -8.60 3.91 7.39
CA ALA A 86 -9.83 3.70 6.64
C ALA A 86 -10.00 2.29 6.06
N ASN A 87 -8.96 1.45 6.07
CA ASN A 87 -9.00 0.11 5.48
C ASN A 87 -9.52 0.13 4.03
N ALA A 88 -8.98 1.05 3.24
CA ALA A 88 -9.43 1.30 1.88
C ALA A 88 -8.27 1.67 0.93
N VAL A 89 -8.43 1.35 -0.34
CA VAL A 89 -7.57 1.82 -1.43
C VAL A 89 -8.31 2.92 -2.19
N VAL A 90 -7.62 4.04 -2.45
CA VAL A 90 -8.04 5.05 -3.42
C VAL A 90 -7.30 4.84 -4.73
N THR A 91 -8.03 4.68 -5.82
CA THR A 91 -7.48 4.73 -7.19
C THR A 91 -7.33 6.19 -7.61
N LEU A 92 -6.10 6.60 -7.87
CA LEU A 92 -5.71 7.97 -8.18
C LEU A 92 -5.30 8.10 -9.66
N ARG A 93 -5.69 9.22 -10.29
CA ARG A 93 -5.17 9.65 -11.60
C ARG A 93 -4.14 10.76 -11.40
N PRO A 94 -2.90 10.60 -11.86
CA PRO A 94 -1.89 11.65 -11.77
C PRO A 94 -2.16 12.77 -12.77
N ASN A 95 -1.93 14.01 -12.33
CA ASN A 95 -1.87 15.20 -13.16
C ASN A 95 -0.41 15.56 -13.48
N ALA A 96 -0.21 16.34 -14.55
CA ALA A 96 1.14 16.75 -14.97
C ALA A 96 1.86 17.67 -13.97
N ASP A 97 1.12 18.34 -13.09
CA ASP A 97 1.65 19.22 -12.04
C ASP A 97 2.05 18.47 -10.75
N GLY A 98 1.99 17.14 -10.78
CA GLY A 98 2.32 16.28 -9.65
C GLY A 98 1.16 16.03 -8.69
N THR A 99 -0.02 16.62 -8.89
CA THR A 99 -1.22 16.33 -8.09
C THR A 99 -1.94 15.05 -8.53
N PHE A 100 -2.92 14.61 -7.76
CA PHE A 100 -3.75 13.44 -8.08
C PHE A 100 -5.24 13.76 -7.96
N ILE A 101 -6.06 13.03 -8.72
CA ILE A 101 -7.52 13.00 -8.61
C ILE A 101 -7.96 11.60 -8.17
N GLY A 102 -8.75 11.51 -7.10
CA GLY A 102 -9.36 10.25 -6.65
C GLY A 102 -10.55 9.84 -7.53
N THR A 103 -10.58 8.59 -7.97
CA THR A 103 -11.55 8.09 -8.96
C THR A 103 -12.32 6.83 -8.54
N GLN A 104 -11.86 6.15 -7.48
CA GLN A 104 -12.50 4.98 -6.91
C GLN A 104 -11.99 4.78 -5.48
N TRP A 105 -12.90 4.49 -4.55
CA TRP A 105 -12.58 4.06 -3.19
C TRP A 105 -13.06 2.62 -3.02
N THR A 106 -12.23 1.76 -2.47
CA THR A 106 -12.54 0.33 -2.35
C THR A 106 -12.06 -0.18 -1.00
N SER A 107 -12.98 -0.75 -0.21
CA SER A 107 -12.66 -1.39 1.07
C SER A 107 -11.68 -2.54 0.86
N THR A 108 -10.70 -2.68 1.74
CA THR A 108 -9.78 -3.84 1.78
C THR A 108 -10.36 -5.02 2.55
N LEU A 109 -11.55 -4.86 3.14
CA LEU A 109 -12.19 -5.83 4.02
C LEU A 109 -13.49 -6.36 3.42
N PRO A 110 -13.87 -7.62 3.74
CA PRO A 110 -15.22 -8.12 3.54
C PRO A 110 -16.26 -7.23 4.21
N GLN A 111 -17.46 -7.14 3.62
CA GLN A 111 -18.52 -6.25 4.07
C GLN A 111 -19.03 -6.58 5.49
N ASP A 112 -18.91 -7.84 5.90
CA ASP A 112 -19.39 -8.38 7.18
C ASP A 112 -18.35 -8.31 8.31
N PHE A 113 -17.12 -7.89 8.03
CA PHE A 113 -16.09 -7.79 9.06
C PHE A 113 -16.26 -6.51 9.90
N THR A 114 -16.34 -6.69 11.22
CA THR A 114 -16.55 -5.60 12.19
C THR A 114 -15.43 -5.46 13.22
N GLY A 115 -14.38 -6.28 13.11
CA GLY A 115 -13.24 -6.26 14.02
C GLY A 115 -12.31 -5.07 13.78
N HIS A 116 -11.33 -4.89 14.68
CA HIS A 116 -10.25 -3.93 14.46
C HIS A 116 -9.38 -4.39 13.28
N ASN A 117 -9.05 -3.47 12.38
CA ASN A 117 -8.11 -3.73 11.30
C ASN A 117 -7.30 -2.49 10.94
N GLN A 118 -6.07 -2.73 10.50
CA GLN A 118 -5.19 -1.73 9.92
C GLN A 118 -4.56 -2.29 8.65
N ALA A 119 -4.92 -1.75 7.50
CA ALA A 119 -4.27 -2.13 6.24
C ALA A 119 -2.77 -1.76 6.27
N ALA A 120 -1.93 -2.55 5.59
CA ALA A 120 -0.47 -2.42 5.72
C ALA A 120 0.25 -2.33 4.37
N HIS A 121 0.53 -3.43 3.71
CA HIS A 121 1.34 -3.44 2.50
C HIS A 121 0.46 -3.46 1.25
N ILE A 122 0.96 -2.90 0.16
CA ILE A 122 0.29 -2.85 -1.15
C ILE A 122 1.32 -3.12 -2.24
N ALA A 123 1.00 -4.01 -3.18
CA ALA A 123 1.88 -4.38 -4.28
C ALA A 123 1.09 -4.77 -5.53
N LEU A 124 1.71 -4.64 -6.70
CA LEU A 124 1.21 -5.17 -7.97
C LEU A 124 1.96 -6.47 -8.29
N ASN A 125 1.32 -7.38 -9.05
CA ASN A 125 2.08 -8.40 -9.75
C ASN A 125 2.96 -7.80 -10.86
N ARG A 126 3.80 -8.64 -11.46
CA ARG A 126 4.74 -8.24 -12.52
C ARG A 126 4.04 -7.65 -13.74
N GLU A 127 2.89 -8.19 -14.10
CA GLU A 127 2.11 -7.78 -15.27
C GLU A 127 1.30 -6.49 -15.01
N GLY A 128 1.16 -6.08 -13.75
CA GLY A 128 0.41 -4.87 -13.37
C GLY A 128 -1.11 -5.00 -13.47
N ASN A 129 -1.65 -6.22 -13.60
CA ASN A 129 -3.08 -6.47 -13.73
C ASN A 129 -3.73 -7.00 -12.45
N LEU A 130 -2.96 -7.21 -11.37
CA LEU A 130 -3.44 -7.63 -10.06
C LEU A 130 -2.84 -6.75 -8.97
N LEU A 131 -3.67 -6.34 -8.01
CA LEU A 131 -3.29 -5.54 -6.84
C LEU A 131 -3.51 -6.35 -5.56
N TYR A 132 -2.51 -6.38 -4.70
CA TYR A 132 -2.51 -7.13 -3.44
C TYR A 132 -2.42 -6.16 -2.27
N VAL A 133 -3.20 -6.37 -1.21
CA VAL A 133 -3.10 -5.62 0.05
C VAL A 133 -3.13 -6.55 1.25
N SER A 134 -2.32 -6.26 2.28
CA SER A 134 -2.38 -6.97 3.56
C SER A 134 -3.21 -6.23 4.59
N ASN A 135 -3.96 -7.00 5.38
CA ASN A 135 -4.85 -6.52 6.45
C ASN A 135 -4.41 -7.08 7.81
N ARG A 136 -4.03 -6.19 8.75
CA ARG A 136 -3.64 -6.56 10.13
C ARG A 136 -4.85 -6.50 11.04
N GLY A 137 -5.25 -7.63 11.61
CA GLY A 137 -6.51 -7.77 12.34
C GLY A 137 -7.43 -8.79 11.66
N HIS A 138 -7.86 -8.51 10.43
CA HIS A 138 -8.51 -9.54 9.59
C HIS A 138 -7.53 -10.65 9.17
N ASN A 139 -6.22 -10.37 9.19
CA ASN A 139 -5.14 -11.33 8.95
C ASN A 139 -5.25 -12.02 7.58
N SER A 140 -5.33 -11.20 6.54
CA SER A 140 -5.49 -11.65 5.16
C SER A 140 -4.64 -10.88 4.17
N ILE A 141 -4.50 -11.48 2.99
CA ILE A 141 -4.14 -10.79 1.74
C ILE A 141 -5.41 -10.72 0.89
N VAL A 142 -5.83 -9.52 0.54
CA VAL A 142 -6.89 -9.28 -0.47
C VAL A 142 -6.23 -8.98 -1.82
N THR A 143 -6.76 -9.57 -2.88
CA THR A 143 -6.24 -9.46 -4.25
C THR A 143 -7.37 -8.98 -5.16
N TRP A 144 -7.15 -7.92 -5.95
CA TRP A 144 -8.10 -7.43 -6.97
C TRP A 144 -7.56 -7.66 -8.37
N TYR A 145 -8.43 -8.07 -9.28
CA TYR A 145 -8.22 -7.92 -10.71
C TYR A 145 -8.40 -6.46 -11.12
N LEU A 146 -7.46 -5.95 -11.90
CA LEU A 146 -7.51 -4.61 -12.46
C LEU A 146 -8.11 -4.64 -13.86
N ASP A 147 -9.02 -3.71 -14.16
CA ASP A 147 -9.49 -3.52 -15.52
C ASP A 147 -8.41 -2.85 -16.40
N GLY A 148 -8.66 -2.75 -17.71
CA GLY A 148 -7.71 -2.13 -18.65
C GLY A 148 -7.41 -0.65 -18.38
N THR A 149 -8.17 0.01 -17.49
CA THR A 149 -7.93 1.39 -17.05
C THR A 149 -7.21 1.46 -15.70
N GLY A 150 -7.04 0.32 -15.02
CA GLY A 150 -6.44 0.21 -13.69
C GLY A 150 -7.43 0.33 -12.54
N ARG A 151 -8.74 0.25 -12.75
CA ARG A 151 -9.73 0.24 -11.67
C ARG A 151 -9.78 -1.13 -10.99
N LEU A 152 -10.06 -1.14 -9.68
CA LEU A 152 -10.20 -2.37 -8.90
C LEU A 152 -11.56 -3.03 -9.22
N GLY A 153 -11.53 -4.27 -9.68
CA GLY A 153 -12.70 -5.09 -10.02
C GLY A 153 -13.00 -6.15 -8.95
N ALA A 154 -13.26 -7.38 -9.39
CA ALA A 154 -13.51 -8.50 -8.49
C ALA A 154 -12.29 -8.78 -7.60
N SER A 155 -12.54 -9.23 -6.37
CA SER A 155 -11.50 -9.58 -5.42
C SER A 155 -11.62 -10.99 -4.86
N ASN A 156 -10.49 -11.50 -4.38
CA ASN A 156 -10.41 -12.68 -3.56
C ASN A 156 -9.63 -12.36 -2.28
N THR A 157 -10.03 -12.95 -1.15
CA THR A 157 -9.37 -12.76 0.14
C THR A 157 -8.84 -14.08 0.65
N THR A 158 -7.55 -14.14 0.96
CA THR A 158 -6.87 -15.35 1.44
C THR A 158 -6.30 -15.08 2.84
N PRO A 159 -6.52 -15.97 3.83
CA PRO A 159 -5.86 -15.88 5.13
C PRO A 159 -4.34 -15.88 5.00
N CYS A 160 -3.63 -15.07 5.80
CA CYS A 160 -2.17 -14.91 5.66
C CYS A 160 -1.33 -16.02 6.32
N GLY A 161 -1.96 -16.94 7.05
CA GLY A 161 -1.29 -18.05 7.75
C GLY A 161 -0.63 -17.69 9.09
N GLY A 162 -0.80 -16.45 9.56
CA GLY A 162 -0.35 -15.98 10.87
C GLY A 162 -1.16 -14.78 11.36
N ASP A 163 -0.56 -13.96 12.22
CA ASP A 163 -1.19 -12.77 12.80
C ASP A 163 -0.40 -11.50 12.44
N TRP A 164 -1.14 -10.47 12.05
CA TRP A 164 -0.62 -9.12 11.79
C TRP A 164 0.35 -9.06 10.58
N PRO A 165 -0.11 -9.38 9.35
CA PRO A 165 0.72 -9.40 8.14
C PRO A 165 1.14 -7.97 7.73
N ARG A 166 2.25 -7.48 8.27
CA ARG A 166 2.71 -6.09 8.08
C ARG A 166 3.40 -5.86 6.73
N PHE A 167 3.98 -6.91 6.17
CA PHE A 167 4.67 -6.87 4.88
C PHE A 167 4.56 -8.22 4.18
N PHE A 168 4.55 -8.19 2.85
CA PHE A 168 4.71 -9.38 2.03
C PHE A 168 5.54 -9.06 0.79
N THR A 169 6.13 -10.07 0.19
CA THR A 169 6.83 -9.97 -1.09
C THR A 169 6.48 -11.18 -1.96
N MET A 170 6.41 -10.95 -3.27
CA MET A 170 6.15 -12.00 -4.25
C MET A 170 7.47 -12.44 -4.88
N ILE A 171 7.63 -13.74 -5.09
CA ILE A 171 8.72 -14.33 -5.86
C ILE A 171 8.08 -15.14 -6.99
N PRO A 172 7.67 -14.48 -8.10
CA PRO A 172 6.94 -15.15 -9.18
C PRO A 172 7.73 -16.30 -9.82
N GLY A 173 9.06 -16.17 -9.95
CA GLY A 173 9.90 -17.24 -10.49
C GLY A 173 9.91 -18.52 -9.65
N LEU A 174 9.37 -18.49 -8.42
CA LEU A 174 9.20 -19.65 -7.55
C LEU A 174 7.72 -19.97 -7.29
N ASP A 175 6.78 -19.25 -7.89
CA ASP A 175 5.34 -19.35 -7.60
C ASP A 175 5.04 -19.20 -6.10
N ARG A 176 5.68 -18.22 -5.44
CA ARG A 176 5.54 -17.97 -4.00
C ARG A 176 5.18 -16.53 -3.67
N ILE A 177 4.42 -16.38 -2.60
CA ILE A 177 4.32 -15.15 -1.81
C ILE A 177 4.80 -15.43 -0.39
N ILE A 178 5.63 -14.53 0.14
CA ILE A 178 6.21 -14.62 1.48
C ILE A 178 5.62 -13.49 2.32
N ILE A 179 5.05 -13.83 3.47
CA ILE A 179 4.30 -12.91 4.32
C ILE A 179 4.95 -12.87 5.70
N GLY A 180 5.29 -11.66 6.17
CA GLY A 180 5.80 -11.43 7.52
C GLY A 180 4.65 -11.12 8.48
N ASN A 181 4.38 -12.06 9.40
CA ASN A 181 3.33 -11.97 10.40
C ASN A 181 3.91 -11.47 11.73
N GLN A 182 3.74 -10.18 11.99
CA GLN A 182 4.45 -9.45 13.05
C GLN A 182 4.16 -10.02 14.45
N ASN A 183 2.89 -10.33 14.74
CA ASN A 183 2.48 -10.65 16.12
C ASN A 183 2.60 -12.14 16.42
N SER A 184 2.49 -13.00 15.42
CA SER A 184 2.68 -14.44 15.58
C SER A 184 4.14 -14.88 15.44
N ASN A 185 5.09 -13.94 15.25
CA ASN A 185 6.52 -14.20 15.15
C ASN A 185 6.87 -15.25 14.09
N ASP A 186 6.28 -15.10 12.91
CA ASP A 186 6.53 -16.02 11.82
C ASP A 186 6.53 -15.38 10.44
N VAL A 187 7.22 -16.06 9.53
CA VAL A 187 7.09 -15.85 8.09
C VAL A 187 6.34 -17.04 7.51
N THR A 188 5.25 -16.76 6.80
CA THR A 188 4.50 -17.77 6.06
C THR A 188 4.83 -17.69 4.57
N ILE A 189 5.10 -18.84 3.96
CA ILE A 189 5.29 -18.98 2.51
C ILE A 189 4.05 -19.67 1.94
N MET A 190 3.37 -18.97 1.04
CA MET A 190 2.14 -19.45 0.41
C MET A 190 2.36 -19.64 -1.10
N ARG A 191 1.54 -20.51 -1.71
CA ARG A 191 1.54 -20.66 -3.17
C ARG A 191 0.95 -19.43 -3.83
N LEU A 192 1.66 -18.91 -4.83
CA LEU A 192 1.17 -17.92 -5.77
C LEU A 192 0.91 -18.63 -7.11
N HIS A 193 -0.35 -18.70 -7.53
CA HIS A 193 -0.74 -19.36 -8.78
C HIS A 193 -0.45 -18.48 -9.99
N SER A 194 -0.47 -19.08 -11.19
CA SER A 194 -0.26 -18.37 -12.45
C SER A 194 -1.33 -17.31 -12.76
N ASP A 195 -2.54 -17.48 -12.22
CA ASP A 195 -3.61 -16.48 -12.26
C ASP A 195 -3.45 -15.39 -11.18
N GLY A 196 -2.37 -15.47 -10.39
CA GLY A 196 -2.01 -14.58 -9.30
C GLY A 196 -2.82 -14.77 -8.02
N THR A 197 -3.68 -15.78 -7.91
CA THR A 197 -4.35 -16.11 -6.65
C THR A 197 -3.36 -16.68 -5.62
N VAL A 198 -3.60 -16.39 -4.35
CA VAL A 198 -2.81 -16.88 -3.22
C VAL A 198 -3.57 -18.01 -2.53
N SER A 199 -2.88 -19.11 -2.22
CA SER A 199 -3.48 -20.30 -1.59
C SER A 199 -2.50 -21.03 -0.67
N GLU A 200 -2.83 -22.25 -0.25
CA GLU A 200 -2.10 -23.18 0.63
C GLU A 200 -0.81 -22.67 1.31
N ASN A 201 -0.78 -22.77 2.64
CA ASN A 201 0.46 -22.60 3.40
C ASN A 201 1.41 -23.75 3.07
N LEU A 202 2.53 -23.43 2.43
CA LEU A 202 3.56 -24.40 2.04
C LEU A 202 4.60 -24.57 3.14
N LEU A 203 4.92 -23.49 3.85
CA LEU A 203 5.93 -23.47 4.90
C LEU A 203 5.67 -22.31 5.86
N LYS A 204 5.93 -22.57 7.14
CA LYS A 204 5.93 -21.57 8.19
C LYS A 204 7.27 -21.60 8.93
N LEU A 205 7.91 -20.45 9.06
CA LEU A 205 9.22 -20.29 9.70
C LEU A 205 9.09 -19.34 10.88
N GLU A 206 9.65 -19.71 12.03
CA GLU A 206 9.72 -18.82 13.18
C GLU A 206 10.74 -17.71 12.92
N VAL A 207 10.28 -16.46 12.97
CA VAL A 207 11.10 -15.27 12.80
C VAL A 207 10.53 -14.23 13.76
N PRO A 208 11.31 -13.70 14.72
CA PRO A 208 10.78 -12.72 15.66
C PRO A 208 10.31 -11.44 14.96
N SER A 209 9.05 -11.06 15.18
CA SER A 209 8.40 -9.83 14.72
C SER A 209 8.80 -9.33 13.31
N PRO A 210 8.55 -10.11 12.24
CA PRO A 210 8.98 -9.76 10.90
C PRO A 210 8.09 -8.66 10.32
N VAL A 211 8.68 -7.49 10.07
CA VAL A 211 7.95 -6.30 9.57
C VAL A 211 8.38 -5.84 8.18
N PHE A 212 9.39 -6.48 7.60
CA PHE A 212 9.91 -6.22 6.26
C PHE A 212 10.62 -7.47 5.73
N ILE A 213 10.47 -7.76 4.44
CA ILE A 213 11.15 -8.85 3.75
C ILE A 213 11.77 -8.28 2.48
N GLY A 214 13.09 -8.21 2.42
CA GLY A 214 13.83 -7.85 1.22
C GLY A 214 14.15 -9.10 0.40
N THR A 215 13.99 -9.02 -0.92
CA THR A 215 14.41 -10.07 -1.86
C THR A 215 15.37 -9.47 -2.88
N ASN A 216 16.39 -10.25 -3.28
CA ASN A 216 17.38 -9.84 -4.28
C ASN A 216 17.05 -10.39 -5.68
N VAL A 217 15.77 -10.64 -5.96
CA VAL A 217 15.30 -11.28 -7.20
C VAL A 217 15.06 -10.27 -8.31
#